data_AF-A0A2I0VMG2-F1
#
_entry.id   AF-A0A2I0VMG2-F1
#
_cell.length_a   1.000
_cell.length_b   1.000
_cell.length_c   1.000
_cell.angle_alpha   90.00
_cell.angle_beta   90.00
_cell.angle_gamma   90.00
#
_symmetry.space_group_name_H-M   'P 1'
#
loop_
_entity.id
_entity.type
_entity.pdbx_description
1 polymer ?
#
loop_
_entity_poly.entity_id
_entity_poly.type
_entity_poly.pdbx_seq_one_letter_code
_entity_poly.pdbx_strand_id
1 'polypeptide(L)'
;MATRPRSDLYINLPALEKLDAMLLEILESFEKTEFWYVDDGDRSPSANISRSFRRVLKRNEEKWWRPIPCLPSYGLTAKSRKDLKQKRDCANQIHKAAMAINNGILAEMDVPDSFFATLPKVYMYIFILLQFI
;
A
#
# COMPACT_ATOMS: atom_id res chain seq x y z
N MET A 1 31.78 -20.25 -20.46
CA MET A 1 30.64 -19.30 -20.40
C MET A 1 30.03 -19.40 -19.02
N ALA A 2 29.95 -18.29 -18.27
CA ALA A 2 29.30 -18.26 -16.97
C ALA A 2 27.86 -17.75 -17.15
N THR A 3 26.89 -18.45 -16.56
CA THR A 3 25.50 -18.01 -16.53
C THR A 3 25.35 -16.87 -15.53
N ARG A 4 24.81 -15.72 -15.95
CA ARG A 4 24.52 -14.58 -15.08
C ARG A 4 23.01 -14.30 -15.10
N PRO A 5 22.37 -14.05 -13.95
CA PRO A 5 20.96 -13.63 -13.92
C PRO A 5 20.79 -12.29 -14.65
N ARG A 6 19.58 -12.05 -15.16
CA ARG A 6 19.23 -10.76 -15.79
C ARG A 6 19.47 -9.62 -14.79
N SER A 7 19.99 -8.50 -15.27
CA SER A 7 20.48 -7.39 -14.43
C SER A 7 19.39 -6.74 -13.59
N ASP A 8 18.18 -6.63 -14.14
CA ASP A 8 16.97 -6.16 -13.47
C ASP A 8 16.61 -7.05 -12.28
N LEU A 9 16.59 -8.36 -12.47
CA LEU A 9 16.27 -9.33 -11.41
C LEU A 9 17.33 -9.34 -10.31
N TYR A 10 18.61 -9.25 -10.68
CA TYR A 10 19.72 -9.25 -9.72
C TYR A 10 19.65 -8.07 -8.74
N ILE A 11 19.11 -6.93 -9.16
CA ILE A 11 18.99 -5.73 -8.34
C ILE A 11 17.63 -5.68 -7.63
N ASN A 12 16.54 -5.90 -8.37
CA ASN A 12 15.20 -5.64 -7.88
C ASN A 12 14.69 -6.71 -6.90
N LEU A 13 15.03 -8.00 -7.10
CA LEU A 13 14.59 -9.06 -6.19
C LEU A 13 15.09 -8.88 -4.76
N PRO A 14 16.41 -8.76 -4.48
CA PRO A 14 16.87 -8.56 -3.10
C PRO A 14 16.40 -7.23 -2.51
N ALA A 15 16.17 -6.20 -3.34
CA ALA A 15 15.57 -4.96 -2.87
C ALA A 15 14.13 -5.17 -2.38
N LEU A 16 13.31 -5.92 -3.13
CA LEU A 16 11.94 -6.26 -2.74
C LEU A 16 11.87 -7.15 -1.51
N GLU A 17 12.74 -8.17 -1.40
CA GLU A 17 12.85 -9.00 -0.18
C GLU A 17 13.15 -8.15 1.05
N LYS A 18 14.04 -7.15 0.91
CA LYS A 18 14.33 -6.21 1.99
C LYS A 18 13.13 -5.32 2.33
N LEU A 19 12.37 -4.86 1.33
CA LEU A 19 11.14 -4.09 1.58
C LEU A 19 10.09 -4.93 2.33
N ASP A 20 9.95 -6.22 1.98
CA ASP A 20 9.04 -7.15 2.64
C ASP A 20 9.41 -7.38 4.11
N ALA A 21 10.69 -7.67 4.39
CA ALA A 21 11.19 -7.81 5.75
C ALA A 21 10.95 -6.55 6.60
N MET A 22 11.15 -5.35 6.03
CA MET A 22 10.87 -4.09 6.73
C MET A 22 9.37 -3.89 7.01
N LEU A 23 8.46 -4.36 6.14
CA LEU A 23 7.02 -4.32 6.41
C LEU A 23 6.64 -5.26 7.55
N LEU A 24 7.20 -6.47 7.56
CA LEU A 24 6.99 -7.43 8.65
C LEU A 24 7.49 -6.87 9.99
N GLU A 25 8.67 -6.24 10.01
CA GLU A 25 9.21 -5.59 11.21
C GLU A 25 8.28 -4.48 11.74
N ILE A 26 7.70 -3.67 10.83
CA ILE A 26 6.70 -2.66 11.22
C ILE A 26 5.48 -3.35 11.85
N LEU A 27 4.99 -4.46 11.29
CA LEU A 27 3.84 -5.18 11.84
C LEU A 27 4.15 -5.83 13.19
N GLU A 28 5.30 -6.47 13.34
CA GLU A 28 5.76 -7.10 14.59
C GLU A 28 5.92 -6.08 15.71
N SER A 29 6.32 -4.84 15.39
CA SER A 29 6.50 -3.79 16.39
C SER A 29 5.20 -3.29 17.06
N PHE A 30 4.02 -3.82 16.69
CA PHE A 30 2.71 -3.52 17.29
C PHE A 30 2.32 -4.45 18.46
N GLU A 31 3.21 -4.69 19.42
CA GLU A 31 2.92 -5.57 20.56
C GLU A 31 2.08 -4.92 21.67
N LYS A 32 2.35 -3.64 22.00
CA LYS A 32 1.74 -2.92 23.13
C LYS A 32 1.04 -1.66 22.63
N THR A 33 -0.12 -1.85 22.03
CA THR A 33 -0.91 -0.78 21.44
C THR A 33 -1.91 -0.22 22.44
N GLU A 34 -2.07 1.11 22.43
CA GLU A 34 -3.13 1.79 23.19
C GLU A 34 -4.48 1.77 22.46
N PHE A 35 -4.55 1.14 21.29
CA PHE A 35 -5.74 1.03 20.46
C PHE A 35 -6.11 -0.44 20.27
N TRP A 36 -7.40 -0.71 20.06
CA TRP A 36 -7.91 -2.06 19.82
C TRP A 36 -8.98 -2.03 18.73
N TYR A 37 -9.40 -3.20 18.28
CA TYR A 37 -10.44 -3.35 17.27
C TYR A 37 -11.67 -4.02 17.89
N VAL A 38 -12.86 -3.57 17.51
CA VAL A 38 -14.13 -4.19 17.89
C VAL A 38 -14.77 -4.78 16.64
N ASP A 39 -15.20 -6.04 16.76
CA ASP A 39 -15.96 -6.72 15.71
C ASP A 39 -17.43 -6.27 15.73
N ASP A 40 -18.00 -6.06 14.55
CA ASP A 40 -19.33 -5.44 14.39
C ASP A 40 -20.49 -6.44 14.59
N GLY A 41 -20.15 -7.72 14.84
CA GLY A 41 -21.11 -8.80 15.13
C GLY A 41 -21.76 -8.74 16.51
N ASP A 42 -21.13 -8.05 17.48
CA ASP A 42 -21.61 -8.01 18.87
C ASP A 42 -22.13 -6.59 19.21
N ARG A 43 -23.39 -6.34 18.83
CA ARG A 43 -24.12 -5.08 19.07
C ARG A 43 -24.45 -4.85 20.56
N SER A 44 -23.44 -4.76 21.42
CA SER A 44 -23.61 -4.21 22.77
C SER A 44 -23.01 -2.81 22.84
N PRO A 45 -23.81 -1.75 23.08
CA PRO A 45 -23.30 -0.40 23.21
C PRO A 45 -22.68 -0.24 24.60
N SER A 46 -21.44 -0.70 24.79
CA SER A 46 -20.67 -0.32 25.98
C SER A 46 -20.44 1.20 25.95
N ALA A 47 -21.07 1.89 26.90
CA ALA A 47 -21.21 3.34 26.98
C ALA A 47 -19.88 4.12 27.15
N ASN A 48 -18.76 3.41 27.31
CA ASN A 48 -17.46 4.00 27.68
C ASN A 48 -16.44 4.11 26.53
N ILE A 49 -16.77 3.62 25.33
CA ILE A 49 -15.88 3.76 24.16
C ILE A 49 -16.10 5.14 23.53
N SER A 50 -15.02 5.92 23.44
CA SER A 50 -15.03 7.25 22.84
C SER A 50 -15.72 7.22 21.47
N ARG A 51 -16.92 7.81 21.38
CA ARG A 51 -17.74 7.88 20.16
C ARG A 51 -17.12 8.79 19.07
N SER A 52 -15.85 9.17 19.20
CA SER A 52 -15.17 10.08 18.27
C SER A 52 -14.88 9.41 16.93
N PHE A 53 -14.44 8.14 16.91
CA PHE A 53 -14.20 7.42 15.65
C PHE A 53 -15.48 7.11 14.90
N ARG A 54 -16.60 6.86 15.60
CA ARG A 54 -17.92 6.68 14.98
C ARG A 54 -18.42 7.95 14.28
N ARG A 55 -17.94 9.13 14.68
CA ARG A 55 -18.29 10.42 14.06
C ARG A 55 -17.34 10.84 12.93
N VAL A 56 -16.06 10.47 13.00
CA VAL A 56 -15.05 10.82 11.97
C VAL A 56 -15.04 9.79 10.84
N LEU A 57 -15.18 8.49 11.15
CA LEU A 57 -15.61 7.49 10.18
C LEU A 57 -17.13 7.38 10.27
N LYS A 58 -17.87 8.26 9.58
CA LYS A 58 -19.09 7.75 8.92
C LYS A 58 -18.60 6.54 8.14
N ARG A 59 -18.96 5.33 8.58
CA ARG A 59 -18.53 4.06 8.01
C ARG A 59 -18.54 4.23 6.49
N ASN A 60 -17.36 4.31 5.89
CA ASN A 60 -17.30 4.39 4.44
C ASN A 60 -17.95 3.08 3.98
N GLU A 61 -19.13 3.15 3.36
CA GLU A 61 -19.95 1.97 3.05
C GLU A 61 -19.13 0.94 2.25
N GLU A 62 -18.16 1.45 1.48
CA GLU A 62 -17.16 0.70 0.74
C GLU A 62 -16.26 -0.25 1.55
N LYS A 63 -16.18 -0.14 2.88
CA LYS A 63 -15.27 -0.93 3.73
C LYS A 63 -15.98 -1.54 4.93
N TRP A 64 -17.22 -1.97 4.72
CA TRP A 64 -18.09 -2.52 5.77
C TRP A 64 -17.51 -3.76 6.49
N TRP A 65 -16.60 -4.49 5.84
CA TRP A 65 -15.92 -5.67 6.38
C TRP A 65 -14.73 -5.38 7.30
N ARG A 66 -14.33 -4.12 7.48
CA ARG A 66 -13.19 -3.77 8.36
C ARG A 66 -13.66 -3.53 9.79
N PRO A 67 -12.97 -4.09 10.81
CA PRO A 67 -13.32 -3.84 12.20
C PRO A 67 -13.03 -2.39 12.59
N ILE A 68 -13.74 -1.90 13.60
CA ILE A 68 -13.69 -0.48 13.98
C ILE A 68 -12.53 -0.27 14.98
N PRO A 69 -11.56 0.61 14.68
CA PRO A 69 -10.52 0.97 15.64
C PRO A 69 -11.11 1.80 16.77
N CYS A 70 -10.75 1.43 18.00
CA CYS A 70 -11.17 2.07 19.24
C CYS A 70 -9.95 2.62 19.99
N LEU A 71 -10.19 3.70 20.74
CA LEU A 71 -9.20 4.36 21.59
C LEU A 71 -9.75 4.56 23.01
N PRO A 72 -8.87 4.77 24.00
CA PRO A 72 -9.23 5.24 25.32
C PRO A 72 -9.98 6.58 25.24
N SER A 73 -10.78 6.89 26.26
CA SER A 73 -11.53 8.16 26.34
C SER A 73 -10.63 9.39 26.28
N TYR A 74 -9.42 9.29 26.83
CA TYR A 74 -8.39 10.34 26.80
C TYR A 74 -7.56 10.37 25.50
N GLY A 75 -7.84 9.47 24.54
CA GLY A 75 -7.10 9.34 23.29
C GLY A 75 -5.74 8.63 23.45
N LEU A 76 -4.88 8.76 22.44
CA LEU A 76 -3.51 8.22 22.48
C LEU A 76 -2.58 9.15 23.25
N THR A 77 -1.64 8.58 23.99
CA THR A 77 -0.53 9.34 24.56
C THR A 77 0.31 9.99 23.47
N ALA A 78 1.00 11.09 23.81
CA ALA A 78 1.86 11.79 22.86
C ALA A 78 2.97 10.89 22.30
N LYS A 79 3.49 9.98 23.13
CA LYS A 79 4.49 8.99 22.75
C LYS A 79 3.93 8.00 21.72
N SER A 80 2.80 7.36 22.01
CA SER A 80 2.16 6.38 21.13
C SER A 80 1.71 7.01 19.81
N ARG A 81 1.22 8.26 19.82
CA ARG A 81 0.89 9.01 18.61
C ARG A 81 2.13 9.34 17.76
N LYS A 82 3.27 9.68 18.37
CA LYS A 82 4.52 9.95 17.65
C LYS A 82 5.06 8.67 17.01
N ASP A 83 5.06 7.58 17.76
CA ASP A 83 5.48 6.26 17.31
C ASP A 83 4.62 5.75 16.13
N LEU A 84 3.30 5.86 16.23
CA LEU A 84 2.39 5.55 15.12
C LEU A 84 2.67 6.36 13.85
N LYS A 85 2.96 7.65 13.99
CA LYS A 85 3.33 8.50 12.83
C LYS A 85 4.63 8.03 12.20
N GLN A 86 5.64 7.70 13.01
CA GLN A 86 6.91 7.19 12.51
C GLN A 86 6.73 5.88 11.74
N LYS A 87 5.95 4.93 12.29
CA LYS A 87 5.63 3.67 11.61
C LYS A 87 4.90 3.89 10.29
N ARG A 88 3.90 4.78 10.25
CA ARG A 88 3.21 5.19 9.02
C ARG A 88 4.17 5.79 8.00
N ASP A 89 5.07 6.67 8.43
CA ASP A 89 6.01 7.34 7.53
C ASP A 89 7.03 6.35 6.95
N CYS A 90 7.48 5.37 7.75
CA CYS A 90 8.30 4.26 7.29
C CYS A 90 7.54 3.41 6.23
N ALA A 91 6.31 2.98 6.53
CA ALA A 91 5.49 2.22 5.58
C ALA A 91 5.25 2.98 4.26
N ASN A 92 5.06 4.31 4.32
CA ASN A 92 4.93 5.14 3.13
C ASN A 92 6.22 5.20 2.31
N GLN A 93 7.39 5.19 2.94
CA GLN A 93 8.68 5.13 2.23
C GLN A 93 8.87 3.78 1.53
N ILE A 94 8.52 2.68 2.21
CA ILE A 94 8.53 1.34 1.62
C ILE A 94 7.59 1.28 0.42
N HIS A 95 6.37 1.79 0.55
CA HIS A 95 5.41 1.85 -0.55
C HIS A 95 5.95 2.64 -1.75
N LYS A 96 6.58 3.80 -1.51
CA LYS A 96 7.21 4.59 -2.58
C LYS A 96 8.33 3.83 -3.28
N ALA A 97 9.19 3.13 -2.54
CA ALA A 97 10.26 2.33 -3.10
C ALA A 97 9.72 1.17 -3.95
N ALA A 98 8.73 0.44 -3.45
CA ALA A 98 8.07 -0.64 -4.18
C ALA A 98 7.39 -0.13 -5.46
N MET A 99 6.69 1.01 -5.38
CA MET A 99 6.06 1.65 -6.54
C MET A 99 7.09 2.11 -7.58
N ALA A 100 8.25 2.62 -7.15
CA ALA A 100 9.31 3.00 -8.07
C ALA A 100 9.85 1.80 -8.87
N ILE A 101 10.06 0.66 -8.20
CA ILE A 101 10.47 -0.60 -8.86
C ILE A 101 9.38 -1.07 -9.82
N ASN A 102 8.12 -1.11 -9.38
CA ASN A 102 6.98 -1.52 -10.20
C ASN A 102 6.86 -0.66 -11.47
N ASN A 103 6.97 0.66 -11.34
CA ASN A 103 6.91 1.57 -12.47
C ASN A 103 8.12 1.43 -13.41
N GLY A 104 9.31 1.14 -12.87
CA GLY A 104 10.50 0.85 -13.67
C GLY A 104 10.30 -0.39 -14.54
N ILE A 105 9.83 -1.49 -13.95
CA ILE A 105 9.57 -2.74 -14.69
C ILE A 105 8.46 -2.53 -15.74
N LEU A 106 7.35 -1.88 -15.38
CA LEU A 106 6.26 -1.61 -16.33
C LEU A 106 6.70 -0.75 -17.52
N ALA A 107 7.67 0.15 -17.34
CA ALA A 107 8.20 0.96 -18.43
C ALA A 107 9.13 0.18 -19.38
N GLU A 108 9.74 -0.90 -18.91
CA GLU A 108 10.58 -1.80 -19.71
C GLU A 108 9.79 -2.93 -20.38
N MET A 109 8.53 -3.15 -19.99
CA MET A 109 7.68 -4.18 -20.58
C MET A 109 7.15 -3.76 -21.96
N ASP A 110 7.22 -4.68 -22.92
CA ASP A 110 6.62 -4.50 -24.23
C ASP A 110 5.09 -4.36 -24.12
N VAL A 111 4.53 -3.43 -24.90
CA VAL A 111 3.09 -3.24 -24.98
C VAL A 111 2.48 -4.38 -25.80
N PRO A 112 1.46 -5.11 -25.29
CA PRO A 112 0.86 -6.22 -26.03
C PRO A 112 0.18 -5.79 -27.35
N ASP A 113 0.27 -6.62 -28.39
CA ASP A 113 -0.40 -6.38 -29.69
C ASP A 113 -1.92 -6.18 -29.56
N SER A 114 -2.55 -6.87 -28.60
CA SER A 114 -3.98 -6.71 -28.31
C SER A 114 -4.34 -5.30 -27.87
N PHE A 115 -3.43 -4.59 -27.19
CA PHE A 115 -3.62 -3.19 -26.84
C PHE A 115 -3.59 -2.32 -28.09
N PHE A 116 -2.61 -2.52 -28.98
CA PHE A 116 -2.50 -1.79 -30.24
C PHE A 116 -3.74 -1.97 -31.13
N ALA A 117 -4.31 -3.18 -31.19
CA ALA A 117 -5.52 -3.46 -31.95
C ALA A 117 -6.76 -2.68 -31.47
N THR A 118 -6.76 -2.23 -30.21
CA THR A 118 -7.85 -1.43 -29.62
C THR A 118 -7.64 0.08 -29.73
N LEU A 119 -6.48 0.54 -30.20
CA LEU A 119 -6.20 1.97 -30.29
C LEU A 119 -7.10 2.66 -31.32
N PRO A 120 -7.57 3.89 -31.04
CA PRO A 120 -8.29 4.68 -32.04
C PRO A 120 -7.42 4.89 -33.28
N LYS A 121 -8.04 4.81 -34.47
CA LYS A 121 -7.34 4.83 -35.78
C LYS A 121 -6.36 6.00 -35.95
N VAL A 122 -6.64 7.15 -35.34
CA VAL A 122 -5.75 8.34 -35.39
C VAL A 122 -4.34 8.04 -34.83
N TYR A 123 -4.26 7.23 -33.77
CA TYR A 123 -2.99 6.90 -33.12
C TYR A 123 -2.20 5.81 -33.85
N MET A 124 -2.87 4.95 -34.62
CA MET A 124 -2.21 3.98 -35.48
C MET A 124 -1.36 4.67 -36.56
N TYR A 125 -1.87 5.73 -37.17
CA TYR A 125 -1.14 6.48 -38.20
C TYR A 125 0.12 7.16 -37.63
N ILE A 126 0.03 7.74 -36.43
CA ILE A 126 1.17 8.38 -35.75
C ILE A 126 2.25 7.34 -35.39
N PHE A 127 1.85 6.17 -34.87
CA PHE A 127 2.78 5.10 -34.53
C PHE A 127 3.50 4.53 -35.76
N ILE A 128 2.79 4.32 -36.87
CA ILE A 128 3.39 3.88 -38.14
C ILE A 128 4.36 4.95 -38.66
N LEU A 129 3.97 6.22 -38.68
CA LEU A 129 4.84 7.32 -39.13
C LEU A 129 6.13 7.44 -38.29
N LEU A 130 6.06 7.20 -36.98
CA LEU A 130 7.22 7.21 -36.08
C LEU A 130 8.18 6.03 -36.28
N GLN A 131 7.73 4.90 -36.86
CA GLN A 131 8.65 3.79 -37.20
C GLN A 131 9.41 4.01 -38.52
N PHE A 132 9.03 5.00 -39.34
CA PHE A 132 9.68 5.31 -40.62
C PHE A 132 10.62 6.54 -40.55
N ILE A 133 10.89 7.07 -39.36
CA ILE A 133 11.85 8.14 -39.07
C ILE A 133 12.96 7.55 -38.21
#